data_AF-A0AAT9M8E9-F1
#
_entry.id   AF-A0AAT9M8E9-F1
#
_cell.length_a   1.000
_cell.length_b   1.000
_cell.length_c   1.000
_cell.angle_alpha   90.00
_cell.angle_beta   90.00
_cell.angle_gamma   90.00
#
_symmetry.space_group_name_H-M   'P 1'
#
loop_
_entity.id
_entity.type
_entity.pdbx_description
1 polymer ?
#
loop_
_entity_poly.entity_id
_entity_poly.type
_entity_poly.pdbx_seq_one_letter_code
_entity_poly.pdbx_strand_id
1 'polypeptide(L)'
;MRDARGRTGTHHATYELDLLDGRILRTRISHPVDRTDYGPSIWKHVLRDQLDVDEPTFWSCVHDGIKPDRGAPAPSKVALPADLVYLLISKVGLGESEVAAMSKTEAVARLQSYWIEGGS
;
A
#
# COMPACT_ATOMS: atom_id res chain seq x y z
N MET A 1 3.79 6.24 14.45
CA MET A 1 2.73 6.95 13.71
C MET A 1 2.40 8.22 14.48
N ARG A 2 2.57 9.39 13.86
CA ARG A 2 2.18 10.67 14.44
C ARG A 2 1.08 11.25 13.56
N ASP A 3 -0.12 11.27 14.09
CA ASP A 3 -1.29 11.81 13.39
C ASP A 3 -1.16 13.33 13.26
N ALA A 4 -1.49 13.83 12.08
CA ALA A 4 -1.43 15.23 11.69
C ALA A 4 -2.38 16.08 12.54
N ARG A 5 -1.88 16.68 13.62
CA ARG A 5 -2.60 17.70 14.38
C ARG A 5 -2.07 19.08 14.03
N GLY A 6 -2.76 19.76 13.12
CA GLY A 6 -2.57 21.17 12.83
C GLY A 6 -2.99 22.02 14.03
N ARG A 7 -2.09 22.86 14.52
CA ARG A 7 -2.36 23.82 15.59
C ARG A 7 -2.99 25.08 14.98
N THR A 8 -4.09 25.54 15.56
CA THR A 8 -4.89 26.68 15.13
C THR A 8 -4.17 28.02 15.31
N GLY A 9 -4.08 28.78 14.23
CA GLY A 9 -3.62 30.15 14.18
C GLY A 9 -3.73 30.66 12.74
N THR A 10 -3.95 31.95 12.55
CA THR A 10 -4.18 32.63 11.26
C THR A 10 -2.94 32.67 10.36
N HIS A 11 -2.31 31.51 10.15
CA HIS A 11 -1.08 31.31 9.40
C HIS A 11 -1.18 29.97 8.68
N HIS A 12 -0.89 29.97 7.39
CA HIS A 12 -0.98 28.84 6.45
C HIS A 12 -0.93 27.45 7.10
N ALA A 13 -1.94 26.63 6.82
CA ALA A 13 -1.86 25.23 7.15
C ALA A 13 -0.83 24.59 6.20
N THR A 14 0.24 24.05 6.78
CA THR A 14 1.23 23.26 6.04
C THR A 14 1.07 21.82 6.46
N TYR A 15 0.83 20.95 5.48
CA TYR A 15 0.79 19.51 5.67
C TYR A 15 2.09 18.93 5.14
N GLU A 16 2.66 18.01 5.90
CA GLU A 16 3.86 17.28 5.51
C GLU A 16 3.55 15.79 5.43
N LEU A 17 4.12 15.12 4.44
CA LEU A 17 4.07 13.67 4.29
C LEU A 17 5.48 13.13 4.02
N ASP A 18 5.99 12.34 4.94
CA ASP A 18 7.25 11.63 4.79
C ASP A 18 7.09 10.47 3.81
N LEU A 19 8.02 10.36 2.86
CA LEU A 19 8.12 9.26 1.91
C LEU A 19 9.23 8.29 2.34
N LEU A 20 9.14 7.04 1.86
CA LEU A 20 10.08 5.97 2.21
C LEU A 20 11.46 6.17 1.60
N ASP A 21 11.55 6.93 0.52
CA ASP A 21 12.82 7.35 -0.10
C ASP A 21 13.49 8.52 0.64
N GLY A 22 12.91 8.99 1.75
CA GLY A 22 13.42 10.08 2.58
C GLY A 22 12.99 11.49 2.12
N ARG A 23 12.26 11.61 1.01
CA ARG A 23 11.65 12.90 0.62
C ARG A 23 10.49 13.26 1.55
N ILE A 24 10.21 14.55 1.68
CA ILE A 24 9.04 15.07 2.40
C ILE A 24 8.21 15.88 1.43
N LEU A 25 6.98 15.46 1.18
CA LEU A 25 6.02 16.24 0.42
C LEU A 25 5.41 17.31 1.32
N ARG A 26 5.35 18.56 0.84
CA ARG A 26 4.83 19.70 1.59
C ARG A 26 3.69 20.36 0.82
N THR A 27 2.51 20.35 1.41
CA THR A 27 1.31 21.00 0.87
C THR A 27 0.99 22.22 1.72
N ARG A 28 1.12 23.42 1.14
CA ARG A 28 0.80 24.68 1.82
C ARG A 28 -0.54 25.19 1.34
N ILE A 29 -1.50 25.31 2.25
CA ILE A 29 -2.82 25.90 1.98
C ILE A 29 -2.86 27.34 2.51
N SER A 30 -3.13 28.30 1.63
CA SER A 30 -3.45 29.70 1.95
C SER A 30 -4.96 29.96 1.98
N HIS A 31 -5.43 30.91 2.80
CA HIS A 31 -6.84 31.35 2.89
C HIS A 31 -7.00 32.82 2.48
N PRO A 32 -8.16 33.25 1.91
CA PRO A 32 -8.91 32.65 0.81
C PRO A 32 -8.76 33.54 -0.46
N VAL A 33 -8.46 32.95 -1.61
CA VAL A 33 -8.61 33.65 -2.91
C VAL A 33 -9.89 33.12 -3.51
N ASP A 34 -11.02 33.77 -3.24
CA ASP A 34 -12.42 33.59 -3.71
C ASP A 34 -12.96 32.26 -4.32
N ARG A 35 -12.26 31.14 -4.17
CA ARG A 35 -12.69 29.76 -4.37
C ARG A 35 -13.40 29.49 -5.70
N THR A 36 -12.89 29.98 -6.83
CA THR A 36 -13.41 29.51 -8.12
C THR A 36 -12.57 28.43 -8.78
N ASP A 37 -11.24 28.56 -8.91
CA ASP A 37 -10.39 27.46 -9.40
C ASP A 37 -8.89 27.77 -9.24
N TYR A 38 -8.06 26.72 -9.18
CA TYR A 38 -6.63 26.87 -9.43
C TYR A 38 -6.39 26.88 -10.94
N GLY A 39 -5.69 27.90 -11.45
CA GLY A 39 -5.27 27.91 -12.84
C GLY A 39 -4.43 26.67 -13.20
N PRO A 40 -4.40 26.24 -14.48
CA PRO A 40 -3.75 24.99 -14.89
C PRO A 40 -2.27 24.87 -14.48
N SER A 41 -1.53 25.98 -14.39
CA SER A 41 -0.15 25.99 -13.93
C SER A 41 -0.01 25.67 -12.44
N ILE A 42 -0.92 26.20 -11.61
CA ILE A 42 -0.96 25.90 -10.18
C ILE A 42 -1.38 24.45 -9.98
N TRP A 43 -2.36 23.96 -10.76
CA TRP A 43 -2.76 22.56 -10.69
C TRP A 43 -1.60 21.61 -10.99
N LYS A 44 -0.86 21.86 -12.07
CA LYS A 44 0.36 21.09 -12.40
C LYS A 44 1.40 21.15 -11.29
N HIS A 45 1.61 22.31 -10.67
CA HIS A 45 2.52 22.46 -9.54
C HIS A 45 2.07 21.64 -8.32
N VAL A 46 0.78 21.68 -7.98
CA VAL A 46 0.22 20.89 -6.87
C VAL A 46 0.40 19.40 -7.12
N LEU A 47 0.00 18.91 -8.29
CA LEU A 47 0.11 17.49 -8.64
C LEU A 47 1.56 17.01 -8.59
N ARG A 48 2.47 17.72 -9.26
CA ARG A 48 3.87 17.32 -9.37
C ARG A 48 4.65 17.53 -8.07
N ASP A 49 4.62 18.73 -7.52
CA ASP A 49 5.56 19.14 -6.48
C ASP A 49 5.02 18.92 -5.06
N GLN A 50 3.70 18.87 -4.87
CA GLN A 50 3.09 18.69 -3.55
C GLN A 50 2.51 17.29 -3.35
N LEU A 51 2.03 16.63 -4.41
CA LEU A 51 1.39 15.31 -4.31
C LEU A 51 2.20 14.18 -4.95
N ASP A 52 3.18 14.50 -5.79
CA ASP A 52 4.02 13.56 -6.55
C ASP A 52 3.19 12.54 -7.34
N VAL A 53 2.21 13.04 -8.11
CA VAL A 53 1.33 12.24 -8.98
C VAL A 53 1.05 12.97 -10.28
N ASP A 54 0.70 12.23 -11.33
CA ASP A 54 0.09 12.80 -12.52
C ASP A 54 -1.43 12.98 -12.36
N GLU A 55 -2.05 13.66 -13.31
CA GLU A 55 -3.48 13.97 -13.26
C GLU A 55 -4.39 12.73 -13.36
N PRO A 56 -4.14 11.76 -14.25
CA PRO A 56 -4.92 10.51 -14.27
C PRO A 56 -4.85 9.74 -12.94
N THR A 57 -3.65 9.63 -12.36
CA THR A 57 -3.45 8.95 -11.07
C THR A 57 -4.19 9.68 -9.96
N PHE A 58 -4.12 11.03 -9.93
CA PHE A 58 -4.86 11.82 -8.96
C PHE A 58 -6.37 11.53 -9.00
N TRP A 59 -6.97 11.54 -10.20
CA TRP A 59 -8.41 11.30 -10.32
C TRP A 59 -8.80 9.87 -9.98
N SER A 60 -8.02 8.85 -10.36
CA SER A 60 -8.24 7.47 -9.88
C SER A 60 -8.17 7.39 -8.36
N CYS A 61 -7.17 8.01 -7.72
CA CYS A 61 -7.08 8.04 -6.26
C CYS A 61 -8.30 8.68 -5.59
N VAL A 62 -8.82 9.78 -6.17
CA VAL A 62 -10.02 10.47 -5.67
C VAL A 62 -11.28 9.60 -5.82
N HIS A 63 -11.42 8.93 -6.95
CA HIS A 63 -12.60 8.09 -7.24
C HIS A 63 -12.58 6.76 -6.48
N ASP A 64 -11.43 6.10 -6.42
CA ASP A 64 -11.29 4.75 -5.87
C ASP A 64 -10.97 4.76 -4.37
N GLY A 65 -10.56 5.90 -3.82
CA GLY A 65 -10.11 6.02 -2.42
C GLY A 65 -8.78 5.30 -2.15
N ILE A 66 -8.07 4.88 -3.19
CA ILE A 66 -6.78 4.18 -3.12
C ILE A 66 -5.66 5.22 -3.22
N LYS A 67 -4.71 5.18 -2.29
CA LYS A 67 -3.54 6.07 -2.31
C LYS A 67 -2.60 5.71 -3.47
N PRO A 68 -1.91 6.68 -4.07
CA PRO A 68 -0.94 6.39 -5.13
C PRO A 68 0.20 5.55 -4.56
N ASP A 69 0.74 4.65 -5.38
CA ASP A 69 1.98 3.95 -5.04
C ASP A 69 3.14 4.96 -5.04
N ARG A 70 3.88 4.99 -3.93
CA ARG A 70 5.06 5.84 -3.73
C ARG A 70 6.29 5.01 -3.34
N GLY A 71 6.36 3.77 -3.84
CA GLY A 71 7.49 2.87 -3.62
C GLY A 71 7.43 2.17 -2.26
N ALA A 72 6.24 1.94 -1.71
CA ALA A 72 6.13 1.09 -0.53
C ALA A 72 6.54 -0.33 -0.89
N PRO A 73 7.44 -0.98 -0.12
CA PRO A 73 7.75 -2.38 -0.33
C PRO A 73 6.45 -3.17 -0.34
N ALA A 74 6.28 -4.02 -1.35
CA ALA A 74 5.17 -4.97 -1.34
C ALA A 74 5.23 -5.74 -0.01
N PRO A 75 4.10 -5.91 0.69
CA PRO A 75 4.09 -6.68 1.92
C PRO A 75 4.70 -8.05 1.63
N SER A 76 5.67 -8.47 2.45
CA SER A 76 6.29 -9.78 2.30
C SER A 76 5.18 -10.84 2.31
N LYS A 77 5.23 -11.81 1.39
CA LYS A 77 4.31 -12.96 1.43
C LYS A 77 4.32 -13.52 2.85
N VAL A 78 3.14 -13.64 3.46
CA VAL A 78 3.00 -14.16 4.83
C VAL A 78 3.64 -15.53 4.88
N ALA A 79 4.64 -15.70 5.73
CA ALA A 79 5.33 -16.98 5.88
C ALA A 79 4.34 -18.07 6.32
N LEU A 80 4.49 -19.27 5.75
CA LEU A 80 3.71 -20.43 6.16
C LEU A 80 4.13 -20.88 7.57
N PRO A 81 3.20 -21.32 8.44
CA PRO A 81 3.55 -21.95 9.71
C PRO A 81 4.46 -23.17 9.50
N ALA A 82 5.48 -23.34 10.34
CA ALA A 82 6.46 -24.41 10.21
C ALA A 82 5.82 -25.82 10.18
N ASP A 83 4.80 -26.05 11.01
CA ASP A 83 4.09 -27.33 11.04
C ASP A 83 3.37 -27.62 9.72
N LEU A 84 2.81 -26.59 9.07
CA LEU A 84 2.15 -26.73 7.77
C LEU A 84 3.16 -27.08 6.68
N VAL A 85 4.32 -26.42 6.68
CA VAL A 85 5.44 -26.75 5.77
C VAL A 85 5.90 -28.19 5.98
N TYR A 86 6.10 -28.59 7.23
CA TYR A 86 6.51 -29.95 7.58
C TYR A 86 5.50 -31.00 7.08
N LEU A 87 4.20 -30.78 7.26
CA LEU A 87 3.17 -31.72 6.78
C LEU A 87 3.13 -31.79 5.25
N LEU A 88 3.26 -30.67 4.55
CA LEU A 88 3.27 -30.65 3.08
C LEU A 88 4.49 -31.39 2.50
N ILE A 89 5.66 -31.26 3.12
CA ILE A 89 6.86 -31.97 2.67
C ILE A 89 6.80 -33.44 3.09
N SER A 90 6.54 -33.73 4.37
CA SER A 90 6.69 -35.09 4.93
C SER A 90 5.50 -36.02 4.67
N LYS A 91 4.28 -35.49 4.50
CA LYS A 91 3.07 -36.28 4.28
C LYS A 91 2.56 -36.18 2.85
N VAL A 92 2.47 -34.96 2.33
CA VAL A 92 1.98 -34.73 0.96
C VAL A 92 3.08 -34.97 -0.08
N GLY A 93 4.35 -34.89 0.30
CA GLY A 93 5.49 -35.17 -0.58
C GLY A 93 5.85 -34.01 -1.52
N LEU A 94 5.45 -32.78 -1.20
CA LEU A 94 5.79 -31.62 -2.02
C LEU A 94 7.26 -31.21 -1.83
N GLY A 95 7.86 -30.69 -2.90
CA GLY A 95 9.21 -30.13 -2.83
C GLY A 95 9.25 -28.80 -2.08
N GLU A 96 10.37 -28.48 -1.44
CA GLU A 96 10.55 -27.22 -0.68
C GLU A 96 10.29 -25.97 -1.54
N SER A 97 10.74 -25.97 -2.80
CA SER A 97 10.52 -24.85 -3.73
C SER A 97 9.04 -24.67 -4.10
N GLU A 98 8.29 -25.76 -4.15
CA GLU A 98 6.84 -25.73 -4.42
C GLU A 98 6.11 -25.15 -3.20
N VAL A 99 6.45 -25.61 -1.99
CA VAL A 99 5.87 -25.09 -0.74
C VAL A 99 6.22 -23.61 -0.53
N ALA A 100 7.44 -23.19 -0.87
CA ALA A 100 7.86 -21.79 -0.76
C ALA A 100 7.11 -20.83 -1.70
N ALA A 101 6.55 -21.33 -2.81
CA ALA A 101 5.77 -20.54 -3.74
C ALA A 101 4.31 -20.35 -3.30
N MET A 102 3.79 -21.23 -2.44
CA MET A 102 2.39 -21.27 -2.01
C MET A 102 2.00 -20.09 -1.11
N SER A 103 0.81 -19.57 -1.35
CA SER A 103 0.07 -18.81 -0.35
C SER A 103 -0.41 -19.72 0.78
N LYS A 104 -0.72 -19.12 1.94
CA LYS A 104 -1.33 -19.85 3.07
C LYS A 104 -2.60 -20.59 2.68
N THR A 105 -3.43 -19.98 1.84
CA THR A 105 -4.71 -20.56 1.41
C THR A 105 -4.48 -21.80 0.54
N GLU A 106 -3.55 -21.72 -0.42
CA GLU A 106 -3.18 -22.87 -1.28
C GLU A 106 -2.57 -24.00 -0.46
N ALA A 107 -1.66 -23.68 0.46
CA ALA A 107 -1.01 -24.65 1.34
C ALA A 107 -2.03 -25.41 2.21
N VAL A 108 -3.00 -24.71 2.80
CA VAL A 108 -4.08 -25.34 3.59
C VAL A 108 -4.98 -26.18 2.71
N ALA A 109 -5.40 -25.66 1.55
CA ALA A 109 -6.28 -26.40 0.63
C ALA A 109 -5.61 -27.69 0.14
N ARG A 110 -4.32 -27.65 -0.20
CA ARG A 110 -3.57 -28.81 -0.65
C ARG A 110 -3.48 -29.90 0.41
N LEU A 111 -3.23 -29.51 1.66
CA LEU A 111 -3.21 -30.44 2.79
C LEU A 111 -4.61 -31.05 2.99
N GLN A 112 -5.67 -30.25 2.96
CA GLN A 112 -7.06 -30.73 3.08
C GLN A 112 -7.43 -31.75 1.99
N SER A 113 -7.08 -31.47 0.73
CA SER A 113 -7.29 -32.42 -0.37
C SER A 113 -6.62 -33.77 -0.11
N TYR A 114 -5.37 -33.78 0.36
CA TYR A 114 -4.66 -35.01 0.69
C TYR A 114 -5.40 -35.88 1.74
N TRP A 115 -6.00 -35.26 2.75
CA TRP A 115 -6.77 -35.99 3.77
C TRP A 115 -8.12 -36.49 3.26
N ILE A 116 -8.78 -35.73 2.38
CA ILE A 116 -10.05 -36.13 1.77
C ILE A 116 -9.85 -37.29 0.78
N GLU A 117 -8.73 -37.30 0.07
CA GLU A 117 -8.37 -38.32 -0.92
C GLU A 117 -7.84 -39.62 -0.30
N GLY A 118 -7.82 -39.74 1.03
CA GLY A 118 -7.51 -40.98 1.75
C GLY A 118 -6.03 -41.20 2.00
N GLY A 119 -5.30 -40.15 2.39
CA GLY A 119 -3.87 -40.19 2.73
C GLY A 119 -3.47 -41.47 3.49
N SER A 120 -2.72 -42.34 2.80
CA SER A 120 -2.13 -43.57 3.35
C SER A 120 -0.89 -43.29 4.19
#